data_AF-A0A067TW38-F1
#
_entry.id   AF-A0A067TW38-F1
#
_cell.length_a   1.000
_cell.length_b   1.000
_cell.length_c   1.000
_cell.angle_alpha   90.00
_cell.angle_beta   90.00
_cell.angle_gamma   90.00
#
_symmetry.space_group_name_H-M   'P 1'
#
loop_
_entity.id
_entity.type
_entity.pdbx_description
1 polymer ?
#
loop_
_entity_poly.entity_id
_entity_poly.type
_entity_poly.pdbx_seq_one_letter_code
_entity_poly.pdbx_strand_id
1 'polypeptide(L)'
;MCQSFGSLVNLELDTVPFTISPSDVAENTFNFSRLNSLTLVKMAPEILQEIFRICVFEDTEEMDRLVFVQCPRLNQVAFPLLLTPELYLVGLDAEVDFEPILQDWGGEILSISCCSNFSDAFLQRLATRQYHQSEHVVGEAFQFLCHEMTTLDLHFPDSTPFSVDALRNMVEARNYEVDYTDANWTESMGLGPAITDVRAFGKVPELSQEDEEWFRSRLIHFFSWGEAIVDTLWFVLSFAIRASN
;
A
#
# COMPACT_ATOMS: atom_id res chain seq x y z
N MET A 1 -2.64 -9.29 -31.55
CA MET A 1 -4.10 -9.20 -31.34
C MET A 1 -4.29 -9.31 -29.84
N CYS A 2 -4.74 -8.24 -29.19
CA CYS A 2 -4.90 -8.23 -27.73
C CYS A 2 -6.17 -9.02 -27.35
N GLN A 3 -6.07 -9.90 -26.36
CA GLN A 3 -7.22 -10.62 -25.80
C GLN A 3 -7.79 -9.80 -24.64
N SER A 4 -9.05 -9.38 -24.75
CA SER A 4 -9.71 -8.55 -23.75
C SER A 4 -10.63 -9.37 -22.85
N PHE A 5 -10.57 -9.12 -21.55
CA PHE A 5 -11.42 -9.73 -20.53
C PHE A 5 -12.37 -8.72 -19.86
N GLY A 6 -13.09 -7.93 -20.67
CA GLY A 6 -13.92 -6.81 -20.20
C GLY A 6 -15.16 -7.14 -19.35
N SER A 7 -15.30 -8.37 -18.84
CA SER A 7 -16.31 -8.73 -17.83
C SER A 7 -15.68 -9.17 -16.50
N LEU A 8 -14.36 -9.30 -16.43
CA LEU A 8 -13.66 -9.76 -15.24
C LEU A 8 -13.41 -8.56 -14.33
N VAL A 9 -14.06 -8.56 -13.16
CA VAL A 9 -13.99 -7.47 -12.18
C VAL A 9 -13.02 -7.79 -11.05
N ASN A 10 -12.91 -9.05 -10.66
CA ASN A 10 -12.00 -9.50 -9.60
C ASN A 10 -11.21 -10.70 -10.09
N LEU A 11 -9.90 -10.67 -9.88
CA LEU A 11 -8.99 -11.75 -10.23
C LEU A 11 -8.11 -12.08 -9.04
N GLU A 12 -8.18 -13.33 -8.61
CA GLU A 12 -7.28 -13.89 -7.62
C GLU A 12 -6.47 -15.01 -8.27
N LEU A 13 -5.15 -14.96 -8.09
CA LEU A 13 -4.23 -15.99 -8.53
C LEU A 13 -3.46 -16.48 -7.31
N ASP A 14 -3.74 -17.73 -6.90
CA ASP A 14 -3.09 -18.38 -5.76
C ASP A 14 -2.29 -19.60 -6.20
N THR A 15 -0.97 -19.55 -5.96
CA THR A 15 -0.04 -20.68 -6.13
C THR A 15 -0.24 -21.40 -7.47
N VAL A 16 -0.50 -20.64 -8.53
CA VAL A 16 -0.76 -21.20 -9.85
C VAL A 16 0.56 -21.64 -10.45
N PRO A 17 0.71 -22.91 -10.87
CA PRO A 17 1.90 -23.38 -11.56
C PRO A 17 1.93 -22.81 -12.97
N PHE A 18 2.37 -21.56 -13.09
CA PHE A 18 2.59 -20.93 -14.37
C PHE A 18 3.83 -21.53 -15.03
N THR A 19 3.69 -21.90 -16.30
CA THR A 19 4.85 -22.02 -17.17
C THR A 19 5.09 -20.62 -17.71
N ILE A 20 6.24 -20.03 -17.42
CA ILE A 20 6.59 -18.72 -17.99
C ILE A 20 6.46 -18.85 -19.50
N SER A 21 5.66 -17.95 -20.08
CA SER A 21 5.40 -17.98 -21.51
C SER A 21 6.72 -17.94 -22.28
N PRO A 22 6.80 -18.60 -23.45
CA PRO A 22 7.94 -18.41 -24.31
C PRO A 22 8.09 -16.91 -24.65
N SER A 23 9.33 -16.47 -24.84
CA SER A 23 9.69 -15.05 -25.03
C SER A 23 9.07 -14.41 -26.29
N ASP A 24 8.32 -15.18 -27.06
CA ASP A 24 7.58 -14.75 -28.25
C ASP A 24 6.17 -14.22 -27.94
N VAL A 25 5.66 -14.38 -26.72
CA VAL A 25 4.43 -13.70 -26.29
C VAL A 25 4.70 -12.21 -26.16
N ALA A 26 4.06 -11.44 -27.04
CA ALA A 26 4.19 -9.99 -27.07
C ALA A 26 3.79 -9.36 -25.73
N GLU A 27 4.42 -8.25 -25.39
CA GLU A 27 3.97 -7.40 -24.30
C GLU A 27 2.50 -7.01 -24.52
N ASN A 28 1.78 -6.77 -23.44
CA ASN A 28 0.42 -6.24 -23.49
C ASN A 28 -0.57 -7.13 -24.28
N THR A 29 -0.33 -8.45 -24.27
CA THR A 29 -1.17 -9.44 -24.96
C THR A 29 -2.56 -9.56 -24.35
N PHE A 30 -2.69 -9.41 -23.03
CA PHE A 30 -3.95 -9.53 -22.31
C PHE A 30 -4.36 -8.18 -21.73
N ASN A 31 -5.62 -7.78 -21.94
CA ASN A 31 -6.15 -6.52 -21.44
C ASN A 31 -7.22 -6.77 -20.38
N PHE A 32 -6.96 -6.22 -19.19
CA PHE A 32 -7.78 -6.27 -17.98
C PHE A 32 -8.26 -4.88 -17.57
N SER A 33 -8.72 -4.06 -18.52
CA SER A 33 -9.10 -2.68 -18.26
C SER A 33 -10.24 -2.50 -17.25
N ARG A 34 -11.10 -3.51 -17.03
CA ARG A 34 -12.23 -3.47 -16.08
C ARG A 34 -12.00 -4.20 -14.77
N LEU A 35 -10.74 -4.51 -14.47
CA LEU A 35 -10.38 -5.24 -13.27
C LEU A 35 -10.33 -4.28 -12.09
N ASN A 36 -11.28 -4.39 -11.16
CA ASN A 36 -11.31 -3.59 -9.94
C ASN A 36 -10.34 -4.11 -8.89
N SER A 37 -10.18 -5.44 -8.80
CA SER A 37 -9.31 -6.04 -7.78
C SER A 37 -8.43 -7.15 -8.35
N LEU A 38 -7.13 -7.04 -8.08
CA LEU A 38 -6.12 -8.06 -8.35
C LEU A 38 -5.49 -8.54 -7.05
N THR A 39 -5.60 -9.85 -6.78
CA THR A 39 -4.94 -10.51 -5.64
C THR A 39 -3.96 -11.56 -6.13
N LEU A 40 -2.70 -11.44 -5.71
CA LEU A 40 -1.60 -12.31 -6.10
C LEU A 40 -1.04 -12.97 -4.84
N VAL A 41 -1.17 -14.30 -4.74
CA VAL A 41 -0.81 -15.08 -3.54
C VAL A 41 0.34 -16.03 -3.85
N LYS A 42 1.41 -15.93 -3.05
CA LYS A 42 2.60 -16.80 -3.09
C LYS A 42 3.24 -16.90 -4.47
N MET A 43 3.20 -15.81 -5.23
CA MET A 43 3.75 -15.77 -6.59
C MET A 43 5.25 -15.50 -6.58
N ALA A 44 6.00 -16.31 -7.34
CA ALA A 44 7.42 -16.08 -7.57
C ALA A 44 7.64 -14.78 -8.38
N PRO A 45 8.76 -14.06 -8.17
CA PRO A 45 8.99 -12.76 -8.81
C PRO A 45 9.03 -12.86 -10.34
N GLU A 46 9.52 -13.96 -10.91
CA GLU A 46 9.57 -14.16 -12.36
C GLU A 46 8.16 -14.28 -12.97
N ILE A 47 7.21 -14.85 -12.22
CA ILE A 47 5.80 -14.94 -12.64
C ILE A 47 5.13 -13.57 -12.55
N LEU A 48 5.36 -12.84 -11.46
CA LEU A 48 4.84 -11.48 -11.30
C LEU A 48 5.35 -10.57 -12.41
N GLN A 49 6.64 -10.61 -12.70
CA GLN A 49 7.25 -9.85 -13.80
C GLN A 49 6.58 -10.16 -15.13
N GLU A 50 6.32 -11.45 -15.40
CA GLU A 50 5.69 -11.87 -16.63
C GLU A 50 4.23 -11.41 -16.70
N ILE A 51 3.47 -11.50 -15.60
CA ILE A 51 2.09 -10.98 -15.51
C ILE A 51 2.07 -9.49 -15.86
N PHE A 52 2.88 -8.66 -15.20
CA PHE A 52 2.90 -7.21 -15.45
C PHE A 52 3.48 -6.83 -16.82
N ARG A 53 4.24 -7.73 -17.48
CA ARG A 53 4.73 -7.53 -18.85
C ARG A 53 3.66 -7.84 -19.91
N ILE A 54 2.89 -8.91 -19.72
CA ILE A 54 1.92 -9.39 -20.73
C ILE A 54 0.52 -8.85 -20.51
N CYS A 55 0.21 -8.38 -19.31
CA CYS A 55 -1.09 -7.83 -18.95
C CYS A 55 -1.05 -6.31 -18.95
N VAL A 56 -2.09 -5.71 -19.55
CA VAL A 56 -2.36 -4.28 -19.46
C VAL A 56 -3.54 -4.06 -18.53
N PHE A 57 -3.36 -3.11 -17.62
CA PHE A 57 -4.38 -2.62 -16.70
C PHE A 57 -4.70 -1.16 -17.11
N GLU A 58 -5.15 -0.96 -18.36
CA GLU A 58 -5.03 0.31 -19.12
C GLU A 58 -5.81 1.50 -18.57
N ASP A 59 -6.59 1.29 -17.52
CA ASP A 59 -7.18 2.33 -16.69
C ASP A 59 -6.96 1.91 -15.24
N THR A 60 -5.75 2.08 -14.72
CA THR A 60 -5.43 1.81 -13.31
C THR A 60 -6.28 2.63 -12.34
N GLU A 61 -6.94 3.70 -12.82
CA GLU A 61 -7.99 4.42 -12.08
C GLU A 61 -9.26 3.57 -11.86
N GLU A 62 -9.54 2.57 -12.70
CA GLU A 62 -10.63 1.60 -12.50
C GLU A 62 -10.22 0.43 -11.59
N MET A 63 -8.92 0.15 -11.44
CA MET A 63 -8.42 -0.87 -10.53
C MET A 63 -8.30 -0.32 -9.11
N ASP A 64 -9.40 -0.42 -8.36
CA ASP A 64 -9.51 0.01 -6.97
C ASP A 64 -8.40 -0.58 -6.07
N ARG A 65 -8.02 -1.85 -6.27
CA ARG A 65 -7.22 -2.60 -5.29
C ARG A 65 -6.20 -3.56 -5.90
N LEU A 66 -4.97 -3.48 -5.41
CA LEU A 66 -3.90 -4.46 -5.64
C LEU A 66 -3.45 -5.11 -4.32
N VAL A 67 -3.44 -6.44 -4.26
CA VAL A 67 -3.09 -7.21 -3.06
C VAL A 67 -1.97 -8.19 -3.37
N PHE A 68 -0.89 -8.11 -2.60
CA PHE A 68 0.19 -9.10 -2.57
C PHE A 68 0.18 -9.87 -1.26
N VAL A 69 0.02 -11.19 -1.34
CA VAL A 69 -0.01 -12.07 -0.17
C VAL A 69 1.16 -13.04 -0.22
N GLN A 70 2.09 -12.93 0.73
CA GLN A 70 3.24 -13.85 0.87
C GLN A 70 4.04 -14.03 -0.42
N CYS A 71 4.18 -12.97 -1.23
CA CYS A 71 4.96 -13.00 -2.47
C CYS A 71 6.46 -12.83 -2.15
N PRO A 72 7.29 -13.87 -2.32
CA PRO A 72 8.72 -13.79 -2.00
C PRO A 72 9.45 -12.86 -2.98
N ARG A 73 10.47 -12.15 -2.48
CA ARG A 73 11.36 -11.28 -3.31
C ARG A 73 10.59 -10.28 -4.17
N LEU A 74 9.43 -9.80 -3.69
CA LEU A 74 8.54 -8.89 -4.41
C LEU A 74 9.26 -7.61 -4.88
N ASN A 75 10.23 -7.15 -4.09
CA ASN A 75 11.09 -6.01 -4.34
C ASN A 75 12.03 -6.15 -5.56
N GLN A 76 12.07 -7.32 -6.20
CA GLN A 76 12.86 -7.59 -7.40
C GLN A 76 12.02 -7.55 -8.69
N VAL A 77 10.71 -7.40 -8.56
CA VAL A 77 9.82 -7.22 -9.69
C VAL A 77 9.88 -5.76 -10.12
N ALA A 78 10.17 -5.52 -11.39
CA ALA A 78 10.06 -4.20 -11.99
C ALA A 78 8.59 -3.96 -12.33
N PHE A 79 7.92 -3.18 -11.47
CA PHE A 79 6.54 -2.78 -11.70
C PHE A 79 6.46 -1.62 -12.70
N PRO A 80 5.44 -1.59 -13.56
CA PRO A 80 5.04 -0.32 -14.17
C PRO A 80 4.55 0.64 -13.07
N LEU A 81 4.37 1.92 -13.40
CA LEU A 81 3.74 2.88 -12.51
C LEU A 81 2.37 2.34 -12.04
N LEU A 82 2.24 2.08 -10.74
CA LEU A 82 1.05 1.51 -10.13
C LEU A 82 0.15 2.65 -9.66
N LEU A 83 -0.94 2.92 -10.37
CA LEU A 83 -1.91 3.97 -9.99
C LEU A 83 -3.16 3.41 -9.30
N THR A 84 -3.09 2.21 -8.74
CA THR A 84 -4.21 1.65 -7.97
C THR A 84 -4.42 2.46 -6.69
N PRO A 85 -5.65 2.91 -6.37
CA PRO A 85 -5.93 3.66 -5.15
C PRO A 85 -5.53 2.93 -3.87
N GLU A 86 -5.73 1.61 -3.81
CA GLU A 86 -5.42 0.80 -2.63
C GLU A 86 -4.34 -0.25 -2.90
N LEU A 87 -3.29 -0.28 -2.08
CA LEU A 87 -2.24 -1.28 -2.09
C LEU A 87 -2.18 -2.05 -0.76
N TYR A 88 -2.26 -3.37 -0.84
CA TYR A 88 -2.20 -4.26 0.32
C TYR A 88 -0.97 -5.16 0.25
N LEU A 89 -0.13 -5.07 1.26
CA LEU A 89 1.05 -5.91 1.47
C LEU A 89 0.79 -6.83 2.66
N VAL A 90 0.68 -8.13 2.43
CA VAL A 90 0.24 -9.09 3.43
C VAL A 90 1.26 -10.21 3.59
N GLY A 91 1.79 -10.38 4.81
CA GLY A 91 2.63 -11.51 5.18
C GLY A 91 3.94 -11.58 4.38
N LEU A 92 4.52 -10.44 4.00
CA LEU A 92 5.79 -10.42 3.27
C LEU A 92 6.97 -10.74 4.20
N ASP A 93 7.94 -11.48 3.67
CA ASP A 93 9.13 -11.92 4.39
C ASP A 93 10.05 -10.74 4.76
N ALA A 94 10.94 -10.96 5.73
CA ALA A 94 11.86 -9.93 6.23
C ALA A 94 12.86 -9.42 5.18
N GLU A 95 13.10 -10.18 4.12
CA GLU A 95 14.01 -9.81 3.03
C GLU A 95 13.36 -8.89 1.97
N VAL A 96 12.04 -8.73 2.02
CA VAL A 96 11.32 -7.91 1.04
C VAL A 96 11.38 -6.44 1.47
N ASP A 97 12.13 -5.65 0.71
CA ASP A 97 12.15 -4.20 0.84
C ASP A 97 10.89 -3.57 0.20
N PHE A 98 10.17 -2.74 0.95
CA PHE A 98 8.95 -2.12 0.41
C PHE A 98 9.27 -0.93 -0.49
N GLU A 99 10.42 -0.27 -0.32
CA GLU A 99 10.71 0.99 -1.01
C GLU A 99 10.58 0.90 -2.54
N PRO A 100 11.16 -0.11 -3.22
CA PRO A 100 11.06 -0.17 -4.68
C PRO A 100 9.60 -0.30 -5.16
N ILE A 101 8.76 -1.00 -4.39
CA ILE A 101 7.33 -1.19 -4.72
C ILE A 101 6.56 0.11 -4.52
N LEU A 102 6.90 0.83 -3.45
CA LEU A 102 6.22 2.03 -2.98
C LEU A 102 6.67 3.31 -3.68
N GLN A 103 7.84 3.29 -4.32
CA GLN A 103 8.35 4.40 -5.12
C GLN A 103 7.54 4.60 -6.40
N ASP A 104 7.11 3.49 -7.01
CA ASP A 104 6.32 3.49 -8.26
C ASP A 104 4.81 3.43 -7.99
N TRP A 105 4.36 3.55 -6.73
CA TRP A 105 2.95 3.53 -6.37
C TRP A 105 2.41 4.94 -6.09
N GLY A 106 1.36 5.32 -6.82
CA GLY A 106 0.69 6.63 -6.76
C GLY A 106 -0.72 6.59 -6.16
N GLY A 107 -1.03 5.62 -5.30
CA GLY A 107 -2.33 5.50 -4.63
C GLY A 107 -2.41 6.17 -3.27
N GLU A 108 -3.59 6.07 -2.66
CA GLU A 108 -3.98 6.81 -1.46
C GLU A 108 -3.99 5.96 -0.18
N ILE A 109 -4.28 4.65 -0.31
CA ILE A 109 -4.49 3.75 0.83
C ILE A 109 -3.42 2.66 0.84
N LEU A 110 -2.54 2.71 1.83
CA LEU A 110 -1.54 1.67 2.07
C LEU A 110 -1.98 0.78 3.23
N SER A 111 -2.13 -0.51 2.97
CA SER A 111 -2.39 -1.51 4.00
C SER A 111 -1.22 -2.45 4.16
N ILE A 112 -0.70 -2.58 5.38
CA ILE A 112 0.39 -3.48 5.73
C ILE A 112 -0.07 -4.42 6.83
N SER A 113 -0.07 -5.72 6.53
CA SER A 113 -0.51 -6.75 7.48
C SER A 113 0.53 -7.84 7.64
N CYS A 114 0.92 -8.14 8.89
CA CYS A 114 1.81 -9.26 9.23
C CYS A 114 3.16 -9.29 8.45
N CYS A 115 3.65 -8.16 7.95
CA CYS A 115 4.92 -8.12 7.21
C CYS A 115 6.12 -7.97 8.16
N SER A 116 7.11 -8.84 8.02
CA SER A 116 8.23 -8.92 8.99
C SER A 116 9.20 -7.75 8.91
N ASN A 117 9.27 -7.06 7.77
CA ASN A 117 10.17 -5.92 7.56
C ASN A 117 9.55 -4.57 7.99
N PHE A 118 8.27 -4.54 8.34
CA PHE A 118 7.64 -3.31 8.84
C PHE A 118 8.20 -2.94 10.22
N SER A 119 8.56 -1.68 10.41
CA SER A 119 9.22 -1.20 11.64
C SER A 119 9.15 0.32 11.79
N ASP A 120 9.58 0.83 12.95
CA ASP A 120 9.80 2.27 13.17
C ASP A 120 10.73 2.90 12.14
N ALA A 121 11.76 2.16 11.70
CA ALA A 121 12.66 2.63 10.67
C ALA A 121 11.91 2.86 9.36
N PHE A 122 10.99 1.97 8.99
CA PHE A 122 10.16 2.14 7.80
C PHE A 122 9.21 3.34 7.92
N LEU A 123 8.56 3.54 9.08
CA LEU A 123 7.76 4.75 9.35
C LEU A 123 8.58 6.03 9.21
N GLN A 124 9.83 6.04 9.70
CA GLN A 124 10.74 7.17 9.52
C GLN A 124 11.05 7.44 8.04
N ARG A 125 11.15 6.41 7.21
CA ARG A 125 11.35 6.59 5.76
C ARG A 125 10.11 7.18 5.09
N LEU A 126 8.91 6.75 5.47
CA LEU A 126 7.65 7.38 5.02
C LEU A 126 7.53 8.86 5.45
N ALA A 127 8.19 9.23 6.56
CA ALA A 127 8.29 10.58 7.09
C ALA A 127 9.40 11.43 6.42
N THR A 128 10.28 10.82 5.64
CA THR A 128 11.46 11.49 5.08
C THR A 128 11.16 12.02 3.69
N ARG A 129 11.37 13.32 3.50
CA ARG A 129 11.36 13.92 2.16
C ARG A 129 12.63 13.55 1.41
N GLN A 130 12.45 12.92 0.27
CA GLN A 130 13.53 12.58 -0.64
C GLN A 130 13.60 13.64 -1.74
N TYR A 131 14.83 13.97 -2.13
CA TYR A 131 15.07 14.89 -3.22
C TYR A 131 14.93 14.13 -4.54
N HIS A 132 13.89 14.44 -5.32
CA HIS A 132 13.70 13.83 -6.63
C HIS A 132 14.32 14.73 -7.69
N GLN A 133 15.50 14.36 -8.21
CA GLN A 133 16.03 14.95 -9.43
C GLN A 133 15.21 14.41 -10.61
N SER A 134 14.08 15.02 -10.91
CA SER A 134 13.46 14.78 -12.22
C SER A 134 14.15 15.70 -13.24
N GLU A 135 14.64 15.13 -14.35
CA GLU A 135 15.24 15.91 -15.45
C GLU A 135 14.20 16.82 -16.18
N HIS A 136 12.92 16.70 -15.82
CA HIS A 136 11.80 17.29 -16.55
C HIS A 136 11.00 18.36 -15.77
N VAL A 137 11.26 18.55 -14.47
CA VAL A 137 10.58 19.58 -13.67
C VAL A 137 11.59 20.64 -13.23
N VAL A 138 11.38 21.88 -13.66
CA VAL A 138 12.15 23.05 -13.21
C VAL A 138 11.72 23.37 -11.78
N GLY A 139 12.41 22.79 -10.79
CA GLY A 139 12.19 23.05 -9.36
C GLY A 139 12.73 21.93 -8.48
N GLU A 140 13.16 22.28 -7.26
CA GLU A 140 13.48 21.28 -6.23
C GLU A 140 12.18 20.69 -5.69
N ALA A 141 11.74 19.56 -6.26
CA ALA A 141 10.58 18.83 -5.75
C ALA A 141 11.06 17.79 -4.73
N PHE A 142 10.91 18.12 -3.45
CA PHE A 142 11.00 17.14 -2.38
C PHE A 142 9.71 16.33 -2.35
N GLN A 143 9.80 15.00 -2.41
CA GLN A 143 8.66 14.10 -2.38
C GLN A 143 8.84 13.05 -1.29
N PHE A 144 7.73 12.64 -0.68
CA PHE A 144 7.71 11.50 0.24
C PHE A 144 7.59 10.20 -0.57
N LEU A 145 8.13 9.11 -0.04
CA LEU A 145 7.83 7.76 -0.54
C LEU A 145 6.32 7.52 -0.41
N CYS A 146 5.59 7.11 -1.46
CA CYS A 146 4.12 7.13 -1.51
C CYS A 146 3.56 8.54 -1.27
N HIS A 147 3.86 9.48 -2.18
CA HIS A 147 3.52 10.88 -2.01
C HIS A 147 2.03 11.13 -1.78
N GLU A 148 1.17 10.44 -2.53
CA GLU A 148 -0.29 10.58 -2.50
C GLU A 148 -0.97 9.80 -1.35
N MET A 149 -0.20 9.05 -0.55
CA MET A 149 -0.78 8.26 0.54
C MET A 149 -1.38 9.17 1.63
N THR A 150 -2.68 9.03 1.85
CA THR A 150 -3.47 9.74 2.88
C THR A 150 -3.93 8.81 3.99
N THR A 151 -4.04 7.50 3.72
CA THR A 151 -4.49 6.49 4.67
C THR A 151 -3.43 5.41 4.89
N LEU A 152 -3.15 5.12 6.17
CA LEU A 152 -2.29 4.01 6.58
C LEU A 152 -3.05 3.01 7.45
N ASP A 153 -3.22 1.78 6.95
CA ASP A 153 -3.86 0.67 7.64
C ASP A 153 -2.80 -0.37 8.07
N LEU A 154 -2.67 -0.60 9.37
CA LEU A 154 -1.73 -1.52 9.99
C LEU A 154 -2.47 -2.65 10.68
N HIS A 155 -2.08 -3.90 10.40
CA HIS A 155 -2.70 -5.07 11.03
C HIS A 155 -1.65 -6.10 11.47
N PHE A 156 -1.45 -6.23 12.79
CA PHE A 156 -0.45 -7.13 13.37
C PHE A 156 -1.05 -7.88 14.56
N PRO A 157 -1.59 -9.10 14.36
CA PRO A 157 -2.33 -9.81 15.42
C PRO A 157 -1.44 -10.23 16.60
N ASP A 158 -0.18 -10.60 16.34
CA ASP A 158 0.68 -11.25 17.33
C ASP A 158 1.86 -10.40 17.81
N SER A 159 2.13 -9.26 17.15
CA SER A 159 3.32 -8.45 17.39
C SER A 159 3.03 -6.97 17.26
N THR A 160 3.94 -6.17 17.82
CA THR A 160 3.87 -4.71 17.79
C THR A 160 5.17 -4.18 17.20
N PRO A 161 5.30 -4.16 15.86
CA PRO A 161 6.56 -3.85 15.20
C PRO A 161 6.91 -2.35 15.16
N PHE A 162 6.01 -1.50 15.66
CA PHE A 162 6.16 -0.05 15.64
C PHE A 162 5.86 0.57 17.01
N SER A 163 6.28 1.81 17.22
CA SER A 163 6.00 2.64 18.39
C SER A 163 5.02 3.77 18.07
N VAL A 164 4.35 4.25 19.11
CA VAL A 164 3.46 5.43 19.01
C VAL A 164 4.24 6.66 18.53
N ASP A 165 5.43 6.89 19.08
CA ASP A 165 6.27 8.04 18.73
C ASP A 165 6.69 8.02 17.25
N ALA A 166 7.09 6.86 16.71
CA ALA A 166 7.47 6.76 15.30
C ALA A 166 6.28 7.06 14.36
N LEU A 167 5.10 6.56 14.70
CA LEU A 167 3.88 6.83 13.94
C LEU A 167 3.46 8.30 14.03
N ARG A 168 3.54 8.89 15.22
CA ARG A 168 3.29 10.32 15.46
C ARG A 168 4.21 11.18 14.61
N ASN A 169 5.52 10.91 14.66
CA ASN A 169 6.53 11.63 13.88
C ASN A 169 6.29 11.53 12.38
N MET A 170 5.81 10.38 11.90
CA MET A 170 5.45 10.19 10.49
C MET A 170 4.27 11.07 10.08
N VAL A 171 3.20 11.08 10.89
CA VAL A 171 2.04 11.96 10.67
C VAL A 171 2.44 13.43 10.72
N GLU A 172 3.25 13.86 11.70
CA GLU A 172 3.73 15.24 11.80
C GLU A 172 4.54 15.68 10.58
N ALA A 173 5.46 14.82 10.13
CA ALA A 173 6.32 15.14 9.00
C ALA A 173 5.54 15.31 7.70
N ARG A 174 4.52 14.47 7.48
CA ARG A 174 3.65 14.53 6.31
C ARG A 174 2.64 15.67 6.37
N ASN A 175 2.16 16.00 7.56
CA ASN A 175 1.16 17.04 7.77
C ASN A 175 1.79 18.40 8.11
N TYR A 176 3.07 18.59 7.81
CA TYR A 176 3.82 19.79 8.22
C TYR A 176 3.28 21.11 7.64
N GLU A 177 2.54 21.07 6.52
CA GLU A 177 1.92 22.24 5.90
C GLU A 177 0.49 22.50 6.42
N VAL A 178 -0.05 21.59 7.23
CA VAL A 178 -1.39 21.73 7.78
C VAL A 178 -1.35 22.74 8.93
N ASP A 179 -2.06 23.85 8.76
CA ASP A 179 -2.31 24.80 9.84
C ASP A 179 -3.47 24.31 10.72
N TYR A 180 -3.14 23.50 11.73
CA TYR A 180 -4.12 23.01 12.71
C TYR A 180 -4.80 24.10 13.56
N THR A 181 -4.36 25.36 13.46
CA THR A 181 -5.01 26.48 14.15
C THR A 181 -6.15 27.10 13.35
N ASP A 182 -6.22 26.83 12.05
CA ASP A 182 -7.34 27.23 11.19
C ASP A 182 -8.57 26.35 11.49
N ALA A 183 -9.68 26.94 11.93
CA ALA A 183 -10.90 26.19 12.24
C ALA A 183 -11.46 25.39 11.04
N ASN A 184 -11.06 25.72 9.81
CA ASN A 184 -11.48 25.05 8.58
C ASN A 184 -10.36 24.21 7.94
N TRP A 185 -9.30 23.86 8.67
CA TRP A 185 -8.16 23.09 8.15
C TRP A 185 -8.58 21.75 7.50
N THR A 186 -9.70 21.18 7.93
CA THR A 186 -10.26 19.94 7.36
C THR A 186 -10.94 20.13 6.00
N GLU A 187 -11.34 21.35 5.64
CA GLU A 187 -12.02 21.68 4.37
C GLU A 187 -11.06 22.26 3.31
N SER A 188 -9.90 22.76 3.75
CA SER A 188 -8.91 23.43 2.90
C SER A 188 -7.80 22.52 2.39
N MET A 189 -7.73 21.27 2.85
CA MET A 189 -6.80 20.29 2.29
C MET A 189 -7.24 19.90 0.87
N GLY A 190 -6.61 20.51 -0.12
CA GLY A 190 -6.52 19.88 -1.45
C GLY A 190 -5.86 18.52 -1.29
N LEU A 191 -6.24 17.55 -2.14
CA LEU A 191 -5.59 16.24 -2.24
C LEU A 191 -4.07 16.46 -2.22
N GLY A 192 -3.43 16.02 -1.16
CA GLY A 192 -2.06 16.35 -0.82
C GLY A 192 -1.49 15.30 0.14
N PRO A 193 -0.19 15.34 0.43
CA PRO A 193 0.55 14.27 1.12
C PRO A 193 0.18 14.07 2.59
N ALA A 194 -0.84 14.78 3.07
CA ALA A 194 -1.24 14.77 4.45
C ALA A 194 -1.95 13.44 4.77
N ILE A 195 -1.53 12.82 5.86
CA ILE A 195 -2.19 11.67 6.45
C ILE A 195 -3.48 12.14 7.12
N THR A 196 -4.61 11.65 6.62
CA THR A 196 -5.95 11.93 7.13
C THR A 196 -6.47 10.79 8.01
N ASP A 197 -5.97 9.58 7.79
CA ASP A 197 -6.46 8.36 8.40
C ASP A 197 -5.32 7.45 8.84
N VAL A 198 -5.42 6.95 10.07
CA VAL A 198 -4.54 5.90 10.58
C VAL A 198 -5.38 4.86 11.31
N ARG A 199 -5.21 3.60 10.89
CA ARG A 199 -5.90 2.47 11.51
C ARG A 199 -4.86 1.45 11.91
N ALA A 200 -4.88 1.04 13.17
CA ALA A 200 -3.98 0.02 13.70
C ALA A 200 -4.80 -1.04 14.43
N PHE A 201 -4.68 -2.29 13.98
CA PHE A 201 -5.46 -3.42 14.46
C PHE A 201 -4.57 -4.57 14.96
N GLY A 202 -5.12 -5.36 15.88
CA GLY A 202 -4.42 -6.47 16.52
C GLY A 202 -3.63 -5.99 17.74
N LYS A 203 -2.40 -6.48 17.89
CA LYS A 203 -1.50 -6.10 18.98
C LYS A 203 -0.80 -4.77 18.69
N VAL A 204 -1.40 -3.71 19.19
CA VAL A 204 -0.91 -2.33 19.04
C VAL A 204 -0.13 -1.86 20.27
N PRO A 205 0.73 -0.84 20.14
CA PRO A 205 1.34 -0.18 21.31
C PRO A 205 0.26 0.42 22.22
N GLU A 206 0.52 0.51 23.52
CA GLU A 206 -0.37 1.24 24.42
C GLU A 206 -0.30 2.74 24.11
N LEU A 207 -1.46 3.39 24.01
CA LEU A 207 -1.55 4.85 23.92
C LEU A 207 -1.72 5.43 25.31
N SER A 208 -1.05 6.54 25.58
CA SER A 208 -1.46 7.42 26.66
C SER A 208 -2.70 8.22 26.25
N GLN A 209 -3.39 8.83 27.23
CA GLN A 209 -4.47 9.77 26.95
C GLN A 209 -4.00 10.95 26.07
N GLU A 210 -2.78 11.41 26.30
CA GLU A 210 -2.17 12.49 25.52
C GLU A 210 -1.98 12.07 24.05
N ASP A 211 -1.56 10.84 23.79
CA ASP A 211 -1.41 10.32 22.43
C ASP A 211 -2.76 10.20 21.71
N GLU A 212 -3.79 9.70 22.39
CA GLU A 212 -5.14 9.62 21.81
C GLU A 212 -5.69 11.01 21.44
N GLU A 213 -5.55 11.99 22.34
CA GLU A 213 -5.97 13.38 22.09
C GLU A 213 -5.14 14.01 20.96
N TRP A 214 -3.85 13.69 20.90
CA TRP A 214 -2.96 14.14 19.84
C TRP A 214 -3.41 13.62 18.46
N PHE A 215 -3.68 12.32 18.31
CA PHE A 215 -4.10 11.75 17.03
C PHE A 215 -5.47 12.29 16.58
N ARG A 216 -6.43 12.35 17.51
CA ARG A 216 -7.78 12.87 17.21
C ARG A 216 -7.81 14.34 16.81
N SER A 217 -6.84 15.13 17.25
CA SER A 217 -6.74 16.54 16.86
C SER A 217 -6.07 16.77 15.50
N ARG A 218 -5.48 15.73 14.90
CA ARG A 218 -4.64 15.86 13.69
C ARG A 218 -5.04 15.00 12.50
N LEU A 219 -5.84 13.97 12.73
CA LEU A 219 -6.42 13.10 11.70
C LEU A 219 -7.88 13.52 11.43
N ILE A 220 -8.25 13.65 10.16
CA ILE A 220 -9.55 14.22 9.75
C ILE A 220 -10.68 13.22 9.94
N HIS A 221 -10.50 12.00 9.44
CA HIS A 221 -11.62 11.10 9.19
C HIS A 221 -11.66 9.96 10.21
N PHE A 222 -10.57 9.23 10.38
CA PHE A 222 -10.61 8.02 11.18
C PHE A 222 -9.29 7.73 11.91
N PHE A 223 -9.42 7.57 13.23
CA PHE A 223 -8.39 6.98 14.10
C PHE A 223 -8.97 5.74 14.76
N SER A 224 -8.40 4.57 14.45
CA SER A 224 -8.78 3.30 15.07
C SER A 224 -7.55 2.59 15.62
N TRP A 225 -7.66 2.11 16.85
CA TRP A 225 -6.52 1.58 17.59
C TRP A 225 -6.91 0.35 18.41
N GLY A 226 -6.21 -0.76 18.18
CA GLY A 226 -6.40 -2.01 18.91
C GLY A 226 -7.50 -2.87 18.31
N GLU A 227 -8.38 -3.40 19.17
CA GLU A 227 -9.44 -4.29 18.69
C GLU A 227 -10.61 -3.50 18.11
N ALA A 228 -10.85 -3.64 16.80
CA ALA A 228 -12.18 -3.50 16.23
C ALA A 228 -12.49 -4.59 15.18
N ILE A 229 -13.48 -5.40 15.57
CA ILE A 229 -14.50 -6.16 14.83
C ILE A 229 -14.31 -6.26 13.30
N VAL A 230 -14.03 -7.49 12.87
CA VAL A 230 -14.75 -8.24 11.81
C VAL A 230 -15.53 -7.34 10.84
N ASP A 231 -14.92 -6.92 9.73
CA ASP A 231 -15.62 -6.93 8.43
C ASP A 231 -14.70 -6.58 7.24
N THR A 232 -13.78 -5.62 7.37
CA THR A 232 -13.00 -5.18 6.19
C THR A 232 -11.76 -6.05 5.91
N LEU A 233 -11.05 -6.45 6.97
CA LEU A 233 -9.88 -7.33 6.88
C LEU A 233 -10.22 -8.82 7.06
N TRP A 234 -11.42 -9.16 7.56
CA TRP A 234 -11.79 -10.58 7.68
C TRP A 234 -11.78 -11.22 6.31
N PHE A 235 -12.24 -10.57 5.23
CA PHE A 235 -12.16 -11.16 3.89
C PHE A 235 -10.71 -11.48 3.49
N VAL A 236 -9.77 -10.55 3.60
CA VAL A 236 -8.36 -10.80 3.20
C VAL A 236 -7.66 -11.81 4.13
N LEU A 237 -7.93 -11.77 5.44
CA LEU A 237 -7.29 -12.65 6.44
C LEU A 237 -7.97 -14.03 6.57
N SER A 238 -9.26 -14.18 6.23
CA SER A 238 -9.98 -15.48 6.20
C SER A 238 -9.20 -16.49 5.37
N PHE A 239 -8.67 -16.01 4.24
CA PHE A 239 -8.10 -16.86 3.21
C PHE A 239 -6.63 -17.15 3.50
N ALA A 240 -5.86 -16.19 4.03
CA ALA A 240 -4.47 -16.42 4.42
C ALA A 240 -4.32 -17.44 5.57
N ILE A 241 -5.18 -17.39 6.59
CA ILE A 241 -5.13 -18.32 7.74
C ILE A 241 -5.56 -19.75 7.34
N ARG A 242 -6.48 -19.91 6.36
CA ARG A 242 -6.87 -21.24 5.86
C ARG A 242 -5.79 -21.93 5.03
N ALA A 243 -4.84 -21.20 4.46
CA ALA A 243 -3.74 -21.76 3.67
C ALA A 243 -2.53 -22.24 4.51
N SER A 244 -2.62 -22.15 5.84
CA SER A 244 -1.53 -22.44 6.78
C SER A 244 -1.83 -23.60 7.75
N ASN A 245 -2.89 -24.37 7.53
CA ASN A 245 -3.24 -25.59 8.26
C ASN A 245 -3.24 -26.83 7.37
#